data_AF-A0A842V674-F1
#
_entry.id   AF-A0A842V674-F1
#
_cell.length_a   1.000
_cell.length_b   1.000
_cell.length_c   1.000
_cell.angle_alpha   90.00
_cell.angle_beta   90.00
_cell.angle_gamma   90.00
#
_symmetry.space_group_name_H-M   'P 1'
#
loop_
_entity.id
_entity.type
_entity.pdbx_description
1 polymer ?
#
loop_
_entity_poly.entity_id
_entity_poly.type
_entity_poly.pdbx_seq_one_letter_code
_entity_poly.pdbx_strand_id
1 'polypeptide(L)'
;MRNAQAVQTIFIYIVSAAIFLTILLFGYQAINSLLSSTEDIVLAELEQSITKEVERIRIVNKRSVPVTFRIPEGYDEFCIVDSTGYTSGSLQADKPQLYRAWKTGTENVFFTPKQPVAMRIEHVEIPTGYFCINAENPIELRIEGTGRTAKISPEVA
;
A
#
# COMPACT_ATOMS: atom_id res chain seq x y z
N MET A 1 -41.42 12.16 50.67
CA MET A 1 -40.69 13.00 49.69
C MET A 1 -39.29 12.50 49.34
N ARG A 2 -38.51 11.88 50.25
CA ARG A 2 -37.16 11.32 49.96
C ARG A 2 -37.09 10.26 48.84
N ASN A 3 -38.15 9.47 48.64
CA ASN A 3 -38.14 8.38 47.64
C ASN A 3 -38.28 8.87 46.19
N ALA A 4 -38.86 10.05 45.96
CA ALA A 4 -39.01 10.61 44.61
C ALA A 4 -37.67 11.15 44.07
N GLN A 5 -36.82 11.71 44.93
CA GLN A 5 -35.49 12.18 44.56
C GLN A 5 -34.57 11.01 44.14
N ALA A 6 -34.63 9.86 44.84
CA ALA A 6 -33.80 8.70 44.52
C ALA A 6 -34.09 8.11 43.13
N VAL A 7 -35.36 8.07 42.72
CA VAL A 7 -35.75 7.55 41.40
C VAL A 7 -35.24 8.43 40.27
N GLN A 8 -35.26 9.76 40.44
CA GLN A 8 -34.78 10.69 39.43
C GLN A 8 -33.25 10.59 39.23
N THR A 9 -32.50 10.39 40.32
CA THR A 9 -31.04 10.22 40.23
C THR A 9 -30.66 8.95 39.49
N ILE A 10 -31.35 7.83 39.77
CA ILE A 10 -31.10 6.54 39.09
C ILE A 10 -31.40 6.65 37.59
N PHE A 11 -32.50 7.31 37.23
CA PHE A 11 -32.85 7.51 35.82
C PHE A 11 -31.77 8.29 35.06
N ILE A 12 -31.24 9.37 35.64
CA ILE A 12 -30.16 10.17 35.03
C ILE A 12 -28.92 9.31 34.80
N TYR A 13 -28.52 8.47 35.77
CA TYR A 13 -27.37 7.59 35.59
C TYR A 13 -27.53 6.59 34.44
N ILE A 14 -28.73 6.02 34.27
CA ILE A 14 -29.01 5.10 33.16
C ILE A 14 -28.90 5.82 31.82
N VAL A 15 -29.48 7.02 31.71
CA VAL A 15 -29.43 7.82 30.47
C VAL A 15 -27.98 8.23 30.15
N SER A 16 -27.23 8.70 31.14
CA SER A 16 -25.81 9.04 30.95
C SER A 16 -24.97 7.84 30.52
N ALA A 17 -25.20 6.67 31.11
CA ALA A 17 -24.53 5.43 30.70
C ALA A 17 -24.86 5.04 29.26
N ALA A 18 -26.13 5.17 28.85
CA ALA A 18 -26.56 4.90 27.48
C ALA A 18 -25.92 5.86 26.46
N ILE A 19 -25.86 7.16 26.78
CA ILE A 19 -25.19 8.16 25.95
C ILE A 19 -23.69 7.82 25.84
N PHE A 20 -23.04 7.50 26.95
CA PHE A 20 -21.61 7.15 26.94
C PHE A 20 -21.32 5.91 26.10
N LEU A 21 -22.13 4.85 26.23
CA LEU A 21 -22.02 3.65 25.40
C LEU A 21 -22.17 3.99 23.91
N THR A 22 -23.12 4.86 23.58
CA THR A 22 -23.38 5.30 22.21
C THR A 22 -22.19 6.07 21.64
N ILE A 23 -21.61 7.00 22.41
CA ILE A 23 -20.41 7.75 22.02
C ILE A 23 -19.23 6.81 21.78
N LEU A 24 -19.03 5.80 22.64
CA LEU A 24 -17.95 4.82 22.47
C LEU A 24 -18.12 4.00 21.19
N LEU A 25 -19.33 3.51 20.91
CA LEU A 25 -19.62 2.72 19.71
C LEU A 25 -19.38 3.52 18.43
N PHE A 26 -19.92 4.73 18.34
CA PHE A 26 -19.73 5.58 17.17
C PHE A 26 -18.32 6.12 17.05
N GLY A 27 -17.68 6.48 18.17
CA GLY A 27 -16.30 6.94 18.20
C GLY A 27 -15.34 5.88 17.68
N TYR A 28 -15.52 4.62 18.09
CA TYR A 28 -14.68 3.51 17.64
C TYR A 28 -14.82 3.25 16.13
N GLN A 29 -16.05 3.25 15.60
CA GLN A 29 -16.29 3.08 14.17
C GLN A 29 -15.68 4.22 13.34
N ALA A 30 -15.81 5.47 13.81
CA ALA A 30 -15.25 6.63 13.13
C ALA A 30 -13.71 6.53 13.04
N ILE A 31 -13.03 6.17 14.14
CA ILE A 31 -11.57 6.03 14.15
C ILE A 31 -11.11 4.95 13.16
N ASN A 32 -11.76 3.78 13.14
CA ASN A 32 -11.37 2.71 12.23
C ASN A 32 -11.53 3.10 10.75
N SER A 33 -12.59 3.85 10.41
CA SER A 33 -12.78 4.35 9.04
C SER A 33 -11.75 5.40 8.61
N LEU A 34 -11.27 6.20 9.57
CA LEU A 34 -10.20 7.17 9.32
C LEU A 34 -8.85 6.49 9.10
N LEU A 35 -8.55 5.45 9.88
CA LEU A 35 -7.33 4.67 9.73
C LEU A 35 -7.24 4.00 8.35
N SER A 36 -8.31 3.34 7.89
CA SER A 36 -8.32 2.70 6.56
C SER A 36 -8.17 3.73 5.44
N SER A 37 -8.84 4.89 5.57
CA SER A 37 -8.74 5.96 4.58
C SER A 37 -7.32 6.55 4.50
N THR A 38 -6.58 6.54 5.61
CA THR A 38 -5.20 7.05 5.65
C THR A 38 -4.26 6.11 4.91
N GLU A 39 -4.45 4.79 5.06
CA GLU A 39 -3.65 3.79 4.35
C GLU A 39 -3.83 3.91 2.82
N ASP A 40 -5.08 4.03 2.35
CA ASP A 40 -5.38 4.21 0.93
C ASP A 40 -4.70 5.46 0.34
N ILE A 41 -4.65 6.55 1.11
CA ILE A 41 -3.97 7.79 0.71
C ILE A 41 -2.47 7.58 0.60
N VAL A 42 -1.85 6.89 1.57
CA VAL A 42 -0.40 6.61 1.56
C VAL A 42 -0.01 5.71 0.40
N LEU A 43 -0.82 4.68 0.11
CA LEU A 43 -0.62 3.80 -1.04
C LEU A 43 -0.74 4.58 -2.37
N ALA A 44 -1.73 5.45 -2.49
CA ALA A 44 -1.90 6.31 -3.67
C ALA A 44 -0.73 7.30 -3.84
N GLU A 45 -0.22 7.87 -2.74
CA GLU A 45 0.96 8.75 -2.76
C GLU A 45 2.22 7.97 -3.17
N LEU A 46 2.37 6.73 -2.69
CA LEU A 46 3.47 5.84 -3.06
C LEU A 46 3.42 5.52 -4.56
N GLU A 47 2.27 5.09 -5.08
CA GLU A 47 2.08 4.83 -6.52
C GLU A 47 2.43 6.07 -7.35
N GLN A 48 1.92 7.23 -6.95
CA GLN A 48 2.19 8.48 -7.66
C GLN A 48 3.68 8.84 -7.60
N SER A 49 4.34 8.61 -6.46
CA SER A 49 5.76 8.90 -6.26
C SER A 49 6.63 7.99 -7.13
N ILE A 50 6.39 6.67 -7.12
CA ILE A 50 7.16 5.74 -7.96
C ILE A 50 6.90 6.05 -9.43
N THR A 51 5.65 6.30 -9.83
CA THR A 51 5.31 6.65 -11.22
C THR A 51 6.04 7.92 -11.67
N LYS A 52 6.03 8.98 -10.86
CA LYS A 52 6.76 10.22 -11.18
C LYS A 52 8.26 9.98 -11.31
N GLU A 53 8.84 9.16 -10.44
CA GLU A 53 10.26 8.84 -10.45
C GLU A 53 10.66 8.00 -11.67
N VAL A 54 9.88 6.98 -12.00
CA VAL A 54 10.01 6.17 -13.22
C VAL A 54 9.91 7.05 -14.47
N GLU A 55 8.92 7.92 -14.53
CA GLU A 55 8.71 8.85 -15.65
C GLU A 55 9.86 9.86 -15.79
N ARG A 56 10.35 10.39 -14.67
CA ARG A 56 11.50 11.29 -14.67
C ARG A 56 12.77 10.59 -15.13
N ILE A 57 13.04 9.40 -14.62
CA ILE A 57 14.30 8.69 -14.84
C ILE A 57 14.33 8.01 -16.21
N ARG A 58 13.21 7.49 -16.74
CA ARG A 58 13.19 6.82 -18.05
C ARG A 58 13.71 7.71 -19.18
N ILE A 59 13.46 9.02 -19.10
CA ILE A 59 13.87 10.01 -20.11
C ILE A 59 15.38 10.29 -20.00
N VAL A 60 15.96 10.18 -18.81
CA VAL A 60 17.38 10.44 -18.54
C VAL A 60 18.19 9.17 -18.81
N ASN A 61 18.60 9.01 -20.07
CA ASN A 61 19.36 7.85 -20.54
C ASN A 61 20.62 7.55 -19.71
N LYS A 62 20.80 6.27 -19.35
CA LYS A 62 22.01 5.67 -18.78
C LYS A 62 22.46 6.24 -17.43
N ARG A 63 21.57 6.93 -16.72
CA ARG A 63 21.81 7.31 -15.33
C ARG A 63 21.05 6.37 -14.43
N SER A 64 21.80 5.62 -13.63
CA SER A 64 21.23 4.87 -12.51
C SER A 64 21.15 5.78 -11.30
N VAL A 65 19.98 5.85 -10.68
CA VAL A 65 19.75 6.68 -9.49
C VAL A 65 19.14 5.81 -8.39
N PRO A 66 19.73 5.79 -7.19
CA PRO A 66 19.07 5.20 -6.03
C PRO A 66 17.92 6.10 -5.60
N VAL A 67 16.74 5.53 -5.42
CA VAL A 67 15.54 6.22 -4.98
C VAL A 67 14.98 5.49 -3.78
N THR A 68 14.68 6.25 -2.72
CA THR A 68 14.10 5.72 -1.50
C THR A 68 12.60 5.99 -1.47
N PHE A 69 11.80 4.97 -1.19
CA PHE A 69 10.36 5.12 -0.99
C PHE A 69 9.95 4.71 0.42
N ARG A 70 8.91 5.36 0.93
CA ARG A 70 8.29 5.00 2.19
C ARG A 70 7.10 4.09 1.92
N ILE A 71 7.11 2.90 2.51
CA ILE A 71 6.01 1.94 2.44
C ILE A 71 5.10 2.14 3.68
N PRO A 72 3.77 1.99 3.56
CA PRO A 72 2.91 1.93 4.74
C PRO A 72 3.27 0.76 5.67
N GLU A 73 3.02 0.92 6.97
CA GLU A 73 3.26 -0.16 7.93
C GLU A 73 2.23 -1.30 7.75
N GLY A 74 2.57 -2.51 8.19
CA GLY A 74 1.68 -3.67 8.14
C GLY A 74 1.83 -4.58 6.91
N TYR A 75 2.81 -4.29 6.05
CA TYR A 75 3.22 -5.14 4.94
C TYR A 75 4.55 -5.82 5.23
N ASP A 76 4.68 -7.08 4.81
CA ASP A 76 5.88 -7.91 4.97
C ASP A 76 6.77 -7.86 3.72
N GLU A 77 6.15 -7.84 2.54
CA GLU A 77 6.83 -7.96 1.24
C GLU A 77 6.27 -6.95 0.24
N PHE A 78 7.16 -6.41 -0.59
CA PHE A 78 6.85 -5.53 -1.71
C PHE A 78 7.41 -6.14 -2.99
N CYS A 79 6.55 -6.39 -3.97
CA CYS A 79 6.89 -7.00 -5.24
C CYS A 79 6.54 -6.09 -6.41
N ILE A 80 7.43 -6.03 -7.40
CA ILE A 80 7.18 -5.37 -8.69
C ILE A 80 7.33 -6.41 -9.80
N VAL A 81 6.36 -6.44 -10.71
CA VAL A 81 6.36 -7.23 -11.93
C VAL A 81 6.53 -6.32 -13.14
N ASP A 82 7.27 -6.80 -14.12
CA ASP A 82 7.52 -6.11 -15.39
C ASP A 82 6.20 -5.70 -16.09
N SER A 83 6.13 -4.43 -16.52
CA SER A 83 4.95 -3.88 -17.21
C SER A 83 4.96 -4.10 -18.72
N THR A 84 6.11 -4.43 -19.31
CA THR A 84 6.32 -4.61 -20.76
C THR A 84 5.82 -5.96 -21.27
N GLY A 85 5.39 -6.85 -20.37
CA GLY A 85 4.85 -8.16 -20.70
C GLY A 85 5.88 -9.29 -20.59
N TYR A 86 7.11 -8.98 -20.20
CA TYR A 86 8.14 -10.00 -19.95
C TYR A 86 7.98 -10.56 -18.53
N THR A 87 7.59 -11.82 -18.40
CA THR A 87 7.57 -12.50 -17.09
C THR A 87 8.40 -13.78 -17.18
N SER A 88 9.15 -14.06 -16.12
CA SER A 88 9.81 -15.36 -15.97
C SER A 88 8.77 -16.42 -15.62
N GLY A 89 8.96 -17.64 -16.14
CA GLY A 89 8.11 -18.77 -15.78
C GLY A 89 8.08 -19.09 -14.27
N SER A 90 9.05 -18.58 -13.51
CA SER A 90 9.12 -18.72 -12.05
C SER A 90 8.05 -17.90 -11.32
N LEU A 91 7.56 -16.76 -11.85
CA LEU A 91 6.51 -15.99 -11.18
C LEU A 91 5.23 -16.82 -10.98
N GLN A 92 4.86 -17.59 -12.01
CA GLN A 92 3.69 -18.46 -11.96
C GLN A 92 3.85 -19.61 -10.96
N ALA A 93 5.07 -20.12 -10.78
CA ALA A 93 5.37 -21.20 -9.85
C ALA A 93 5.48 -20.70 -8.39
N ASP A 94 6.20 -19.61 -8.18
CA ASP A 94 6.56 -19.10 -6.85
C ASP A 94 5.43 -18.27 -6.22
N LYS A 95 4.73 -17.48 -7.04
CA LYS A 95 3.69 -16.53 -6.59
C LYS A 95 2.47 -16.57 -7.53
N PRO A 96 1.73 -17.70 -7.60
CA PRO A 96 0.63 -17.89 -8.56
C PRO A 96 -0.50 -16.87 -8.43
N GLN A 97 -0.70 -16.28 -7.24
CA GLN A 97 -1.71 -15.24 -7.03
C GLN A 97 -1.31 -13.92 -7.72
N LEU A 98 -0.04 -13.50 -7.57
CA LEU A 98 0.50 -12.30 -8.21
C LEU A 98 0.51 -12.48 -9.73
N TYR A 99 0.90 -13.65 -10.22
CA TYR A 99 0.85 -13.96 -11.66
C TYR A 99 -0.56 -13.78 -12.25
N ARG A 100 -1.61 -14.26 -11.56
CA ARG A 100 -2.99 -14.13 -12.04
C ARG A 100 -3.42 -12.67 -12.12
N ALA A 101 -3.11 -11.87 -11.09
CA ALA A 101 -3.46 -10.45 -11.02
C ALA A 101 -2.66 -9.60 -12.02
N TRP A 102 -1.39 -9.93 -12.24
CA TRP A 102 -0.58 -9.31 -13.28
C TRP A 102 -1.11 -9.65 -14.68
N LYS A 103 -1.49 -10.91 -14.92
CA LYS A 103 -2.00 -11.37 -16.22
C LYS A 103 -3.33 -10.74 -16.60
N THR A 104 -4.17 -10.34 -15.63
CA THR A 104 -5.39 -9.56 -15.90
C THR A 104 -5.09 -8.12 -16.33
N GLY A 105 -3.84 -7.67 -16.22
CA GLY A 105 -3.38 -6.34 -16.62
C GLY A 105 -3.80 -5.23 -15.67
N THR A 106 -4.34 -5.55 -14.50
CA THR A 106 -4.91 -4.58 -13.57
C THR A 106 -3.88 -3.97 -12.63
N GLU A 107 -2.84 -4.72 -12.27
CA GLU A 107 -1.82 -4.31 -11.29
C GLU A 107 -0.49 -5.00 -11.61
N ASN A 108 0.62 -4.33 -11.33
CA ASN A 108 1.97 -4.91 -11.43
C ASN A 108 2.83 -4.60 -10.21
N VAL A 109 2.25 -3.98 -9.19
CA VAL A 109 2.86 -3.73 -7.89
C VAL A 109 2.01 -4.41 -6.84
N PHE A 110 2.65 -5.19 -5.98
CA PHE A 110 1.97 -6.04 -5.02
C PHE A 110 2.60 -5.93 -3.65
N PHE A 111 1.76 -6.00 -2.63
CA PHE A 111 2.17 -6.18 -1.26
C PHE A 111 1.70 -7.53 -0.73
N THR A 112 2.42 -8.04 0.28
CA THR A 112 1.99 -9.17 1.10
C THR A 112 1.87 -8.66 2.55
N PRO A 113 0.71 -8.72 3.21
CA PRO A 113 -0.62 -9.08 2.69
C PRO A 113 -1.10 -8.15 1.55
N LYS A 114 -2.13 -8.57 0.79
CA LYS A 114 -2.61 -7.81 -0.37
C LYS A 114 -3.15 -6.45 0.04
N GLN A 115 -2.70 -5.40 -0.65
CA GLN A 115 -3.15 -4.03 -0.44
C GLN A 115 -4.62 -3.81 -0.88
N PRO A 116 -5.35 -2.85 -0.27
CA PRO A 116 -6.73 -2.53 -0.64
C PRO A 116 -6.87 -1.86 -2.02
N VAL A 117 -5.83 -1.13 -2.47
CA VAL A 117 -5.84 -0.38 -3.73
C VAL A 117 -4.90 -1.04 -4.74
N ALA A 118 -5.44 -1.42 -5.91
CA ALA A 118 -4.63 -1.96 -7.01
C ALA A 118 -3.67 -0.88 -7.53
N MET A 119 -2.38 -1.23 -7.62
CA MET A 119 -1.33 -0.29 -8.07
C MET A 119 -0.74 -0.73 -9.40
N ARG A 120 -0.57 0.24 -10.31
CA ARG A 120 -0.02 -0.02 -11.62
C ARG A 120 0.97 1.06 -12.04
N ILE A 121 2.16 0.62 -12.40
CA ILE A 121 3.24 1.49 -12.88
C ILE A 121 3.60 1.08 -14.30
N GLU A 122 3.46 2.05 -15.21
CA GLU A 122 3.77 1.87 -16.62
C GLU A 122 5.26 2.06 -16.91
N HIS A 123 5.72 1.52 -18.04
CA HIS A 123 7.08 1.70 -18.56
C HIS A 123 8.18 1.18 -17.64
N VAL A 124 7.87 0.18 -16.81
CA VAL A 124 8.81 -0.51 -15.93
C VAL A 124 9.28 -1.79 -16.58
N GLU A 125 10.61 -1.98 -16.61
CA GLU A 125 11.29 -3.18 -17.07
C GLU A 125 12.03 -3.84 -15.90
N ILE A 126 11.77 -5.13 -15.68
CA ILE A 126 12.41 -5.93 -14.64
C ILE A 126 13.18 -7.06 -15.33
N PRO A 127 14.53 -7.11 -15.28
CA PRO A 127 15.32 -8.10 -16.01
C PRO A 127 14.98 -9.56 -15.69
N THR A 128 14.56 -9.83 -14.45
CA THR A 128 14.13 -11.14 -13.96
C THR A 128 12.64 -11.41 -14.19
N GLY A 129 11.90 -10.45 -14.76
CA GLY A 129 10.44 -10.44 -14.92
C GLY A 129 9.69 -9.97 -13.68
N TYR A 130 10.21 -10.24 -12.48
CA TYR A 130 9.73 -9.69 -11.22
C TYR A 130 10.83 -9.71 -10.17
N PHE A 131 10.66 -8.93 -9.11
CA PHE A 131 11.40 -9.12 -7.87
C PHE A 131 10.49 -8.80 -6.69
N CYS A 132 10.85 -9.34 -5.53
CA CYS A 132 10.23 -9.04 -4.24
C CYS A 132 11.32 -8.68 -3.25
N ILE A 133 11.08 -7.67 -2.42
CA ILE A 133 11.92 -7.28 -1.29
C ILE A 133 11.07 -7.23 -0.03
N ASN A 134 11.72 -7.33 1.12
CA ASN A 134 11.04 -7.06 2.39
C ASN A 134 10.53 -5.62 2.39
N ALA A 135 9.34 -5.40 2.94
CA ALA A 135 8.74 -4.09 3.09
C ALA A 135 9.37 -3.30 4.26
N GLU A 136 10.69 -3.17 4.24
CA GLU A 136 11.45 -2.36 5.19
C GLU A 136 11.30 -0.87 4.88
N ASN A 137 11.45 -0.01 5.89
CA ASN A 137 11.30 1.43 5.72
C ASN A 137 12.61 2.16 6.02
N PRO A 138 13.17 2.91 5.07
CA PRO A 138 12.75 3.06 3.67
C PRO A 138 13.13 1.84 2.81
N ILE A 139 12.40 1.60 1.70
CA ILE A 139 12.92 0.72 0.64
C ILE A 139 13.83 1.51 -0.28
N GLU A 140 14.95 0.90 -0.66
CA GLU A 140 15.89 1.47 -1.62
C GLU A 140 15.79 0.72 -2.95
N LEU A 141 15.38 1.45 -4.00
CA LEU A 141 15.29 0.94 -5.35
C LEU A 141 16.29 1.64 -6.24
N ARG A 142 16.93 0.86 -7.10
CA ARG A 142 17.77 1.36 -8.16
C ARG A 142 16.95 1.49 -9.44
N ILE A 143 16.85 2.71 -9.95
CA ILE A 143 16.12 3.00 -11.19
C ILE A 143 17.11 3.48 -12.24
N GLU A 144 17.12 2.82 -13.40
CA GLU A 144 17.98 3.13 -14.54
C GLU A 144 17.12 3.46 -15.78
N GLY A 145 17.35 4.64 -16.38
CA GLY A 145 16.63 5.04 -17.59
C GLY A 145 17.20 4.42 -18.87
N THR A 146 16.35 3.75 -19.66
CA THR A 146 16.70 3.19 -20.98
C THR A 146 16.27 4.07 -22.15
N GLY A 147 15.59 5.19 -21.88
CA GLY A 147 15.04 6.11 -22.88
C GLY A 147 13.59 5.84 -23.24
N ARG A 148 13.11 4.61 -23.03
CA ARG A 148 11.71 4.21 -23.26
C ARG A 148 11.06 3.67 -21.98
N THR A 149 11.82 2.88 -21.24
CA THR A 149 11.44 2.25 -19.97
C THR A 149 12.39 2.70 -18.87
N ALA A 150 11.96 2.53 -17.62
CA ALA A 150 12.84 2.54 -16.47
C ALA A 150 13.06 1.11 -16.03
N LYS A 151 14.33 0.70 -16.02
CA LYS A 151 14.75 -0.57 -15.46
C LYS A 151 14.81 -0.41 -13.94
N ILE A 152 14.07 -1.25 -13.22
CA ILE A 152 14.05 -1.23 -11.75
C ILE A 152 14.73 -2.50 -11.23
N SER A 153 15.59 -2.33 -10.23
CA SER A 153 16.20 -3.42 -9.48
C SER A 153 16.29 -3.06 -8.01
N PRO A 154 16.27 -4.05 -7.10
CA PRO A 154 16.55 -3.79 -5.69
C PRO A 154 17.99 -3.27 -5.53
N GLU A 155 18.19 -2.27 -4.67
CA GLU A 155 19.55 -1.92 -4.23
C GLU A 155 20.00 -3.02 -3.27
N VAL A 156 20.86 -3.92 -3.75
CA VAL A 156 21.41 -4.99 -2.92
C VAL A 156 22.46 -4.35 -2.01
N ALA A 157 22.17 -4.29 -0.70
CA ALA A 157 23.16 -3.96 0.33
C ALA A 157 24.24 -5.05 0.43
#